data_AF-A0A8D2CQK2-F1
#
_entry.id   AF-A0A8D2CQK2-F1
#
_cell.length_a   1.000
_cell.length_b   1.000
_cell.length_c   1.000
_cell.angle_alpha   90.00
_cell.angle_beta   90.00
_cell.angle_gamma   90.00
#
_symmetry.space_group_name_H-M   'P 1'
#
loop_
_entity.id
_entity.type
_entity.pdbx_description
1 polymer ?
#
loop_
_entity_poly.entity_id
_entity_poly.type
_entity_poly.pdbx_seq_one_letter_code
_entity_poly.pdbx_strand_id
1 'polypeptide(L)'
;MKILDVGCGGGLLTEPGGSLFITTINKTQLSYALGIVFSEQIAGIVPKGTHMWEKFVSPEKLESILESNGLSVQTVAGMFYNPFSGYWHWSKNTSLNYAAHAVKSMIQEHTVPAANAATSPGVHKELKK
;
A
#
# COMPACT_ATOMS: atom_id res chain seq x y z
N MET A 1 -0.69 23.21 2.99
CA MET A 1 -1.14 22.11 3.86
C MET A 1 -0.49 20.84 3.31
N LYS A 2 0.43 20.22 4.09
CA LYS A 2 1.24 19.08 3.66
C LYS A 2 0.31 17.90 3.36
N ILE A 3 0.23 17.53 2.09
CA ILE A 3 -0.13 16.16 1.69
C ILE A 3 0.83 15.25 2.45
N LEU A 4 0.31 14.36 3.29
CA LEU A 4 1.14 13.38 3.95
C LEU A 4 1.60 12.41 2.87
N ASP A 5 2.83 12.69 2.44
CA ASP A 5 3.71 11.91 1.60
C ASP A 5 3.48 10.41 1.84
N VAL A 6 3.27 9.64 0.78
CA VAL A 6 3.73 8.25 0.78
C VAL A 6 5.25 8.38 0.94
N GLY A 7 5.70 8.38 2.20
CA GLY A 7 7.09 8.52 2.59
C GLY A 7 7.88 7.30 2.16
N CYS A 8 8.12 7.19 0.86
CA CYS A 8 9.11 6.29 0.30
C CYS A 8 10.46 6.99 0.45
N GLY A 9 11.05 6.92 1.64
CA GLY A 9 12.50 7.03 1.73
C GLY A 9 13.05 5.83 0.95
N GLY A 10 13.50 6.05 -0.29
CA GLY A 10 13.73 5.01 -1.30
C GLY A 10 14.71 3.87 -0.95
N GLY A 11 15.36 3.90 0.22
CA GLY A 11 16.13 2.77 0.77
C GLY A 11 15.41 1.96 1.85
N LEU A 12 14.43 2.55 2.56
CA LEU A 12 13.80 1.89 3.71
C LEU A 12 12.80 0.81 3.28
N LEU A 13 12.02 1.02 2.20
CA LEU A 13 11.03 0.02 1.74
C LEU A 13 11.66 -1.20 1.05
N THR A 14 12.92 -1.09 0.63
CA THR A 14 13.68 -2.19 0.02
C THR A 14 14.37 -3.07 1.05
N GLU A 15 14.62 -2.54 2.25
CA GLU A 15 15.32 -3.27 3.31
C GLU A 15 14.34 -4.05 4.19
N PRO A 16 14.67 -5.31 4.53
CA PRO A 16 14.03 -6.04 5.62
C PRO A 16 13.85 -5.18 6.89
N GLY A 17 12.64 -5.14 7.45
CA GLY A 17 12.32 -4.32 8.62
C GLY A 17 11.92 -2.87 8.31
N GLY A 18 11.94 -2.46 7.04
CA GLY A 18 11.48 -1.15 6.59
C GLY A 18 10.01 -0.87 6.89
N SER A 19 9.69 0.33 7.38
CA SER A 19 8.30 0.75 7.65
C SER A 19 7.67 1.48 6.46
N LEU A 20 6.41 1.16 6.17
CA LEU A 20 5.53 1.80 5.21
C LEU A 20 4.33 2.39 5.95
N PHE A 21 4.04 3.67 5.70
CA PHE A 21 2.82 4.33 6.19
C PHE A 21 1.97 4.76 5.00
N ILE A 22 0.68 4.45 5.02
CA ILE A 22 -0.28 4.79 3.97
C ILE A 22 -1.46 5.51 4.60
N THR A 23 -1.92 6.60 4.01
CA THR A 23 -3.18 7.26 4.37
C THR A 23 -4.11 7.31 3.17
N THR A 24 -5.37 6.92 3.33
CA THR A 24 -6.32 6.89 2.22
C THR A 24 -7.78 6.98 2.68
N ILE A 25 -8.68 7.19 1.71
CA ILE A 25 -10.13 7.18 1.92
C ILE A 25 -10.62 5.73 1.77
N ASN A 26 -11.42 5.28 2.74
CA ASN A 26 -12.02 3.95 2.71
C ASN A 26 -13.06 3.84 1.60
N LYS A 27 -13.28 2.64 1.08
CA LYS A 27 -14.36 2.33 0.15
C LYS A 27 -15.64 1.97 0.91
N THR A 28 -16.24 2.94 1.60
CA THR A 28 -17.59 2.79 2.22
C THR A 28 -18.64 3.73 1.63
N GLN A 29 -19.91 3.38 1.80
CA GLN A 29 -21.02 4.25 1.38
C GLN A 29 -20.98 5.61 2.10
N LEU A 30 -20.48 5.64 3.35
CA LEU A 30 -20.34 6.87 4.12
C LEU A 30 -19.25 7.79 3.52
N SER A 31 -18.09 7.23 3.15
CA SER A 31 -17.03 7.98 2.47
C SER A 31 -17.44 8.45 1.09
N TYR A 32 -18.27 7.71 0.36
CA TYR A 32 -18.84 8.17 -0.90
C TYR A 32 -19.74 9.40 -0.68
N ALA A 33 -20.68 9.28 0.28
CA ALA A 33 -21.63 10.35 0.59
C ALA A 33 -20.94 11.64 1.09
N LEU A 34 -20.00 11.53 2.02
CA LEU A 34 -19.33 12.70 2.61
C LEU A 34 -18.14 13.19 1.77
N GLY A 35 -17.32 12.28 1.26
CA GLY A 35 -16.11 12.61 0.52
C GLY A 35 -16.39 13.10 -0.90
N ILE A 36 -17.37 12.52 -1.59
CA ILE A 36 -17.67 12.87 -2.99
C ILE A 36 -18.90 13.76 -3.06
N VAL A 37 -20.05 13.24 -2.64
CA VAL A 37 -21.33 13.95 -2.85
C VAL A 37 -21.37 15.25 -2.07
N PHE A 38 -21.12 15.20 -0.76
CA PHE A 38 -21.15 16.40 0.06
C PHE A 38 -20.03 17.37 -0.30
N SER A 39 -18.79 16.91 -0.38
CA SER A 39 -17.65 17.82 -0.54
C SER A 39 -17.53 18.43 -1.95
N GLU A 40 -17.87 17.70 -3.02
CA GLU A 40 -17.73 18.21 -4.40
C GLU A 40 -19.03 18.80 -4.95
N GLN A 41 -20.18 18.19 -4.67
CA GLN A 41 -21.43 18.56 -5.34
C GLN A 41 -22.27 19.53 -4.50
N ILE A 42 -22.24 19.41 -3.18
CA ILE A 42 -23.08 20.23 -2.28
C ILE A 42 -22.29 21.42 -1.72
N ALA A 43 -21.17 21.15 -1.05
CA ALA A 43 -20.41 22.17 -0.32
C ALA A 43 -19.41 22.92 -1.21
N GLY A 44 -19.04 22.38 -2.37
CA GLY A 44 -18.11 23.02 -3.30
C GLY A 44 -16.71 23.25 -2.72
N ILE A 45 -16.30 22.42 -1.75
CA ILE A 45 -15.00 22.55 -1.07
C ILE A 45 -13.85 22.17 -2.00
N VAL A 46 -14.10 21.20 -2.89
CA VAL A 46 -13.14 20.67 -3.85
C VAL A 46 -13.74 20.61 -5.26
N PRO A 47 -12.93 20.72 -6.32
CA PRO A 47 -13.41 20.58 -7.70
C PRO A 47 -14.10 19.24 -7.94
N LYS A 48 -15.09 19.22 -8.84
CA LYS A 48 -15.76 17.97 -9.24
C LYS A 48 -14.76 17.00 -9.87
N GLY A 49 -14.86 15.73 -9.51
CA GLY A 49 -13.97 14.66 -9.99
C GLY A 49 -12.64 14.58 -9.24
N THR A 50 -12.47 15.32 -8.14
CA THR A 50 -11.28 15.20 -7.28
C THR A 50 -11.20 13.80 -6.66
N HIS A 51 -12.34 13.26 -6.25
CA HIS A 51 -12.46 11.93 -5.67
C HIS A 51 -13.12 10.98 -6.67
N MET A 52 -12.36 9.98 -7.09
CA MET A 52 -12.87 8.88 -7.92
C MET A 52 -13.16 7.68 -7.02
N TRP A 53 -14.43 7.31 -6.91
CA TRP A 53 -14.89 6.23 -6.04
C TRP A 53 -14.20 4.88 -6.35
N GLU A 54 -13.91 4.63 -7.61
CA GLU A 54 -13.28 3.39 -8.08
C GLU A 54 -11.88 3.20 -7.47
N LYS A 55 -11.19 4.31 -7.19
CA LYS A 55 -9.84 4.34 -6.61
C LYS A 55 -9.83 4.18 -5.08
N PHE A 56 -10.99 4.25 -4.43
CA PHE A 56 -11.05 4.03 -2.98
C PHE A 56 -10.77 2.57 -2.69
N VAL A 57 -10.09 2.31 -1.57
CA VAL A 57 -9.62 0.98 -1.19
C VAL A 57 -9.99 0.70 0.27
N SER A 58 -10.64 -0.43 0.51
CA SER A 58 -10.99 -0.83 1.89
C SER A 58 -9.74 -1.30 2.65
N PRO A 59 -9.72 -1.18 3.98
CA PRO A 59 -8.63 -1.67 4.81
C PRO A 59 -8.24 -3.11 4.49
N GLU A 60 -9.22 -4.00 4.36
CA GLU A 60 -9.00 -5.43 4.13
C GLU A 60 -8.36 -5.67 2.75
N LYS A 61 -8.75 -4.88 1.74
CA LYS A 61 -8.15 -4.95 0.42
C LYS A 61 -6.72 -4.41 0.43
N LEU A 62 -6.46 -3.34 1.17
CA LEU A 62 -5.11 -2.79 1.31
C LEU A 62 -4.20 -3.79 2.04
N GLU A 63 -4.67 -4.38 3.13
CA GLU A 63 -3.96 -5.42 3.89
C GLU A 63 -3.58 -6.59 2.99
N SER A 64 -4.54 -7.13 2.24
CA SER A 64 -4.28 -8.22 1.28
C SER A 64 -3.22 -7.85 0.22
N ILE A 65 -3.23 -6.61 -0.28
CA ILE A 65 -2.20 -6.13 -1.22
C ILE A 65 -0.84 -6.06 -0.54
N LEU A 66 -0.76 -5.53 0.68
CA LEU A 66 0.51 -5.38 1.40
C LEU A 66 1.12 -6.75 1.76
N GLU A 67 0.31 -7.65 2.29
CA GLU A 67 0.73 -8.99 2.69
C GLU A 67 1.19 -9.83 1.50
N SER A 68 0.47 -9.78 0.37
CA SER A 68 0.90 -10.46 -0.86
C SER A 68 2.21 -9.91 -1.44
N ASN A 69 2.64 -8.72 -1.04
CA ASN A 69 3.92 -8.11 -1.41
C ASN A 69 5.01 -8.27 -0.32
N GLY A 70 4.77 -9.12 0.68
CA GLY A 70 5.72 -9.42 1.74
C GLY A 70 5.88 -8.29 2.75
N LEU A 71 4.83 -7.49 2.98
CA LEU A 71 4.75 -6.57 4.11
C LEU A 71 3.76 -7.10 5.15
N SER A 72 4.15 -7.08 6.41
CA SER A 72 3.26 -7.39 7.54
C SER A 72 2.59 -6.11 8.01
N VAL A 73 1.26 -6.06 7.94
CA VAL A 73 0.48 -4.93 8.46
C VAL A 73 0.45 -4.99 9.98
N GLN A 74 0.87 -3.91 10.63
CA GLN A 74 0.97 -3.83 12.08
C GLN A 74 -0.21 -3.08 12.70
N THR A 75 -0.71 -2.05 12.02
CA THR A 75 -1.79 -1.21 12.56
C THR A 75 -2.59 -0.57 11.44
N VAL A 76 -3.91 -0.52 11.65
CA VAL A 76 -4.83 0.32 10.89
C VAL A 76 -5.59 1.21 11.87
N ALA A 77 -5.58 2.51 11.61
CA ALA A 77 -6.26 3.50 12.44
C ALA A 77 -7.12 4.43 11.58
N GLY A 78 -8.34 4.69 12.04
CA GLY A 78 -9.22 5.67 11.44
C GLY A 78 -8.74 7.09 11.62
N MET A 79 -9.12 7.96 10.68
CA MET A 79 -8.86 9.40 10.73
C MET A 79 -10.11 10.17 10.32
N PHE A 80 -10.39 11.26 11.02
CA PHE A 80 -11.44 12.18 10.62
C PHE A 80 -11.00 13.63 10.83
N TYR A 81 -11.52 14.50 9.97
CA TYR A 81 -11.27 15.93 10.02
C TYR A 81 -12.40 16.63 10.79
N ASN A 82 -12.06 17.47 11.77
CA ASN A 82 -13.02 18.30 12.47
C ASN A 82 -12.99 19.73 11.90
N PRO A 83 -14.01 20.16 11.13
CA PRO A 83 -14.01 21.46 10.47
C PRO A 83 -14.12 22.65 11.43
N PHE A 84 -14.69 22.47 12.63
CA PHE A 84 -14.80 23.54 13.63
C PHE A 84 -13.46 23.86 14.28
N SER A 85 -12.66 22.82 14.52
CA SER A 85 -11.34 22.97 15.13
C SER A 85 -10.22 23.15 14.11
N GLY A 86 -10.43 22.72 12.86
CA GLY A 86 -9.40 22.66 11.82
C GLY A 86 -8.37 21.52 11.98
N TYR A 87 -8.57 20.62 12.96
CA TYR A 87 -7.62 19.55 13.26
C TYR A 87 -8.10 18.16 12.82
N TRP A 88 -7.14 17.31 12.47
CA TRP A 88 -7.32 15.89 12.26
C TRP A 88 -7.23 15.11 13.57
N HIS A 89 -8.09 14.11 13.71
CA HIS A 89 -8.11 13.25 14.88
C HIS A 89 -7.98 11.79 14.49
N TRP A 90 -7.24 11.05 15.31
CA TRP A 90 -7.17 9.59 15.25
C TRP A 90 -8.42 8.97 15.85
N SER A 91 -8.88 7.88 15.24
CA SER A 91 -10.08 7.16 15.66
C SER A 91 -9.89 5.67 15.44
N LYS A 92 -10.71 4.86 16.11
CA LYS A 92 -10.87 3.44 15.77
C LYS A 92 -11.79 3.23 14.57
N ASN A 93 -12.57 4.24 14.20
CA ASN A 93 -13.53 4.17 13.11
C ASN A 93 -12.85 4.46 11.76
N THR A 94 -12.78 3.45 10.90
CA THR A 94 -12.17 3.52 9.56
C THR A 94 -13.17 3.85 8.46
N SER A 95 -14.44 4.14 8.75
CA SER A 95 -15.50 4.31 7.75
C SER A 95 -15.28 5.48 6.78
N LEU A 96 -14.43 6.45 7.13
CA LEU A 96 -14.11 7.59 6.26
C LEU A 96 -12.68 7.53 5.74
N ASN A 97 -11.71 7.99 6.53
CA ASN A 97 -10.30 7.92 6.20
C ASN A 97 -9.62 6.98 7.18
N TYR A 98 -8.50 6.41 6.77
CA TYR A 98 -7.67 5.59 7.64
C TYR A 98 -6.20 5.71 7.25
N ALA A 99 -5.34 5.39 8.22
CA ALA A 99 -3.92 5.18 8.02
C ALA A 99 -3.57 3.72 8.31
N ALA A 100 -2.63 3.17 7.57
CA ALA A 100 -2.06 1.86 7.79
C ALA A 100 -0.54 1.97 7.99
N HIS A 101 0.00 1.19 8.93
CA HIS A 101 1.42 0.96 9.11
C HIS A 101 1.73 -0.49 8.80
N ALA A 102 2.70 -0.72 7.93
CA ALA A 102 3.19 -2.04 7.57
C ALA A 102 4.71 -2.07 7.61
N VAL A 103 5.28 -3.26 7.83
CA VAL A 103 6.73 -3.47 7.90
C VAL A 103 7.13 -4.52 6.88
N LYS A 104 8.18 -4.26 6.11
CA LYS A 104 8.73 -5.24 5.16
C LYS A 104 9.23 -6.46 5.94
N SER A 105 8.67 -7.63 5.64
CA SER A 105 9.08 -8.87 6.29
C SER A 105 10.55 -9.19 5.95
N MET A 106 11.28 -9.71 6.91
CA MET A 106 12.64 -10.20 6.68
C MET A 106 12.56 -11.38 5.69
N ILE A 107 13.25 -11.28 4.55
CA ILE A 107 13.09 -12.17 3.38
C ILE A 107 13.22 -13.67 3.77
N GLN A 108 12.25 -14.49 3.35
CA GLN A 108 12.54 -15.84 2.86
C GLN A 108 12.94 -15.72 1.39
N GLU A 109 14.15 -16.16 1.05
CA GLU A 109 14.61 -16.17 -0.33
C GLU A 109 13.61 -16.94 -1.20
N HIS A 110 13.25 -16.38 -2.34
CA HIS A 110 12.49 -17.09 -3.36
C HIS A 110 13.43 -18.13 -3.99
N THR A 111 13.48 -19.34 -3.42
CA THR A 111 14.22 -20.45 -3.99
C THR A 111 13.60 -20.81 -5.34
N VAL A 112 14.25 -20.38 -6.42
CA VAL A 112 14.02 -20.96 -7.75
C VAL A 112 14.43 -22.44 -7.65
N PRO A 113 13.56 -23.43 -7.94
CA PRO A 113 13.98 -24.81 -7.95
C PRO A 113 15.00 -25.00 -9.08
N ALA A 114 16.25 -25.28 -8.72
CA ALA A 114 17.26 -25.73 -9.65
C ALA A 114 16.97 -27.17 -10.07
N ALA A 115 16.34 -27.35 -11.24
CA ALA A 115 16.21 -28.62 -11.96
C ALA A 115 16.03 -28.25 -13.45
N ASN A 116 16.86 -28.62 -14.43
CA ASN A 116 17.90 -29.62 -14.55
C ASN A 116 18.99 -29.10 -15.50
N ALA A 117 20.23 -28.95 -15.04
CA ALA A 117 21.40 -28.97 -15.91
C ALA A 117 21.93 -30.40 -15.93
N ALA A 118 21.35 -31.24 -16.79
CA ALA A 118 21.87 -32.57 -17.06
C ALA A 118 23.07 -32.43 -18.03
N THR A 119 24.24 -32.63 -17.43
CA THR A 119 25.56 -32.87 -18.00
C THR A 119 25.54 -33.65 -19.32
N SER A 120 26.07 -33.07 -20.39
CA SER A 120 26.64 -33.82 -21.52
C SER A 120 28.16 -33.89 -21.34
N PRO A 121 28.80 -35.07 -21.30
CA PRO A 121 30.25 -35.16 -21.23
C PRO A 121 30.87 -34.82 -22.59
N GLY A 122 31.70 -33.78 -22.61
CA GLY A 122 32.59 -33.49 -23.73
C GLY A 122 33.67 -34.56 -23.84
N VAL A 123 33.84 -35.10 -25.06
CA VAL A 123 35.06 -35.81 -25.47
C VAL A 123 35.79 -34.89 -26.45
N HIS A 124 36.86 -34.26 -25.96
CA HIS A 124 37.91 -33.72 -26.82
C HIS A 124 39.09 -34.70 -26.81
N LYS A 125 39.53 -35.11 -28.00
CA LYS A 125 40.94 -35.06 -28.43
C LYS A 125 41.10 -35.61 -29.85
N GLU A 126 41.33 -34.70 -30.80
CA GLU A 126 42.21 -34.97 -31.94
C GLU A 126 43.65 -35.07 -31.42
N LEU A 127 44.41 -36.06 -31.89
CA LEU A 127 45.86 -36.04 -31.94
C LEU A 127 46.33 -36.82 -33.18
N LYS A 128 47.04 -36.08 -34.03
CA LYS A 128 47.71 -36.46 -35.28
C LYS A 128 48.58 -37.72 -35.18
N LYS A 129 48.46 -38.61 -36.17
CA LYS A 129 49.55 -39.04 -37.08
C LYS A 129 48.98 -39.82 -38.26
#